data_AF-A0A7R8H7M1-F1
#
_entry.id   AF-A0A7R8H7M1-F1
#
_cell.length_a   1.000
_cell.length_b   1.000
_cell.length_c   1.000
_cell.angle_alpha   90.00
_cell.angle_beta   90.00
_cell.angle_gamma   90.00
#
_symmetry.space_group_name_H-M   'P 1'
#
loop_
_entity.id
_entity.type
_entity.pdbx_description
1 polymer ?
#
loop_
_entity_poly.entity_id
_entity_poly.type
_entity_poly.pdbx_seq_one_letter_code
_entity_poly.pdbx_strand_id
1 'polypeptide(L)'
;MFYHLRLGVSSVTSVLRCSLSTMSTGKIGVVCCQALECTMEVRSMRLLRHSLHLQELAKHQLFTRFDKDQAHVIDHSKGIPIEGQTRNVLVESSRIARAAPLDLKSLELGDVDALIFPGGFGAAKNLSDFAFNGDKLTLDPVVESKIKDFHSNGKPLAFCCIAPILAAKTIPGVSITLGKRGAGWPHEGSLDAANSLGANVVEKRSNRSLCVDEKNKVVSSPAFMYDGKFHEVHDSVTNMVNELVKLL
;
A
#
# COMPACT_ATOMS: atom_id res chain seq x y z
N MET A 1 -13.83 -36.82 -13.61
CA MET A 1 -13.34 -36.69 -15.00
C MET A 1 -13.20 -35.18 -15.23
N PHE A 2 -12.11 -34.49 -14.91
CA PHE A 2 -10.71 -34.67 -15.31
C PHE A 2 -9.74 -34.46 -14.13
N TYR A 3 -8.67 -35.25 -14.16
CA TYR A 3 -7.58 -35.34 -13.21
C TYR A 3 -6.48 -34.30 -13.47
N HIS A 4 -5.74 -33.97 -12.41
CA HIS A 4 -4.34 -33.55 -12.35
C HIS A 4 -3.56 -33.42 -13.68
N LEU A 5 -3.07 -32.21 -13.97
CA LEU A 5 -1.81 -32.02 -14.69
C LEU A 5 -0.70 -31.67 -13.70
N ARG A 6 0.04 -32.68 -13.24
CA ARG A 6 1.43 -32.54 -12.82
C ARG A 6 2.29 -32.84 -14.05
N LEU A 7 2.90 -31.82 -14.63
CA LEU A 7 4.00 -32.01 -15.57
C LEU A 7 5.30 -31.93 -14.77
N GLY A 8 5.98 -33.07 -14.68
CA GLY A 8 7.36 -33.15 -14.22
C GLY A 8 8.30 -32.64 -15.30
N VAL A 9 9.20 -31.74 -14.92
CA VAL A 9 10.44 -31.51 -15.66
C VAL A 9 11.57 -31.49 -14.62
N SER A 10 12.34 -32.56 -14.63
CA SER A 10 13.57 -32.74 -13.86
C SER A 10 14.76 -32.14 -14.61
N SER A 11 15.63 -31.47 -13.84
CA SER A 11 17.01 -31.06 -14.14
C SER A 11 17.25 -30.14 -15.33
N VAL A 12 17.71 -28.91 -15.06
CA VAL A 12 19.07 -28.41 -15.32
C VAL A 12 19.05 -26.90 -15.07
N THR A 13 19.55 -26.45 -13.92
CA THR A 13 20.18 -25.13 -13.72
C THR A 13 20.78 -25.08 -12.31
N SER A 14 21.93 -25.75 -12.16
CA SER A 14 22.95 -25.27 -11.22
C SER A 14 23.64 -24.05 -11.88
N VAL A 15 24.24 -23.20 -11.04
CA VAL A 15 25.00 -21.99 -11.41
C VAL A 15 24.17 -20.71 -11.56
N LEU A 16 23.53 -20.28 -10.46
CA LEU A 16 23.47 -18.86 -10.07
C LEU A 16 23.05 -18.76 -8.58
N ARG A 17 23.80 -19.42 -7.69
CA ARG A 17 23.83 -19.02 -6.27
C ARG A 17 24.68 -17.76 -6.16
N CYS A 18 24.14 -16.64 -6.63
CA CYS A 18 24.64 -15.33 -6.23
C CYS A 18 24.16 -15.12 -4.79
N SER A 19 25.10 -15.00 -3.87
CA SER A 19 24.99 -14.51 -2.49
C SER A 19 23.67 -13.77 -2.15
N LEU A 20 22.59 -14.52 -1.93
CA LEU A 20 21.44 -14.06 -1.16
C LEU A 20 21.78 -14.37 0.28
N SER A 21 22.32 -13.36 0.96
CA SER A 21 22.24 -13.26 2.41
C SER A 21 20.84 -13.69 2.82
N THR A 22 20.74 -14.67 3.73
CA THR A 22 19.50 -15.12 4.35
C THR A 22 18.77 -13.90 4.93
N MET A 23 17.92 -13.25 4.13
CA MET A 23 17.03 -12.22 4.62
C MET A 23 16.02 -12.92 5.51
N SER A 24 15.90 -12.43 6.74
CA SER A 24 14.88 -12.86 7.69
C SER A 24 13.53 -12.95 6.98
N THR A 25 12.88 -14.12 7.03
CA THR A 25 11.56 -14.32 6.42
C THR A 25 10.50 -13.63 7.28
N GLY A 26 10.40 -12.31 7.16
CA GLY A 26 9.40 -11.51 7.87
C GLY A 26 7.99 -11.79 7.38
N LYS A 27 7.02 -11.74 8.29
CA LYS A 27 5.59 -11.74 7.95
C LYS A 27 5.16 -10.31 7.67
N ILE A 28 4.54 -10.05 6.52
CA ILE A 28 4.09 -8.69 6.15
C ILE A 28 2.57 -8.63 6.11
N GLY A 29 1.99 -7.71 6.86
CA GLY A 29 0.57 -7.39 6.74
C GLY A 29 0.35 -6.35 5.66
N VAL A 30 -0.68 -6.54 4.83
CA VAL A 30 -1.11 -5.55 3.82
C VAL A 30 -2.54 -5.16 4.09
N VAL A 31 -2.80 -3.86 4.25
CA VAL A 31 -4.12 -3.32 4.60
C VAL A 31 -4.84 -2.87 3.32
N CYS A 32 -5.81 -3.65 2.86
CA CYS A 32 -6.65 -3.30 1.72
C CYS A 32 -7.68 -2.22 2.10
N CYS A 33 -7.88 -1.22 1.23
CA CYS A 33 -8.84 -0.14 1.46
C CYS A 33 -10.04 -0.16 0.50
N GLN A 34 -9.94 -0.81 -0.67
CA GLN A 34 -11.03 -1.14 -1.61
C GLN A 34 -10.54 -1.75 -2.93
N ALA A 35 -11.15 -2.83 -3.44
CA ALA A 35 -10.70 -3.35 -4.74
C ALA A 35 -11.10 -2.55 -6.00
N LEU A 36 -12.13 -1.69 -5.95
CA LEU A 36 -12.76 -1.22 -7.19
C LEU A 36 -13.15 0.24 -7.27
N GLU A 37 -12.86 1.11 -6.29
CA GLU A 37 -12.96 2.56 -6.56
C GLU A 37 -11.77 3.07 -7.38
N CYS A 38 -10.66 2.32 -7.42
CA CYS A 38 -9.42 2.76 -8.04
C CYS A 38 -8.68 1.62 -8.76
N THR A 39 -8.60 1.69 -10.09
CA THR A 39 -7.72 0.83 -10.92
C THR A 39 -6.27 0.86 -10.44
N MET A 40 -5.85 1.95 -9.81
CA MET A 40 -4.51 2.08 -9.20
C MET A 40 -4.33 1.19 -7.97
N GLU A 41 -5.38 0.88 -7.21
CA GLU A 41 -5.28 -0.03 -6.05
C GLU A 41 -5.12 -1.48 -6.52
N VAL A 42 -5.88 -1.92 -7.53
CA VAL A 42 -5.72 -3.25 -8.15
C VAL A 42 -4.31 -3.43 -8.69
N ARG A 43 -3.80 -2.41 -9.41
CA ARG A 43 -2.43 -2.41 -9.94
C ARG A 43 -1.42 -2.43 -8.79
N SER A 44 -1.50 -1.50 -7.84
CA SER A 44 -0.58 -1.43 -6.70
C SER A 44 -0.56 -2.72 -5.89
N MET A 45 -1.72 -3.32 -5.60
CA MET A 45 -1.83 -4.59 -4.89
C MET A 45 -1.24 -5.77 -5.66
N ARG A 46 -1.47 -5.83 -6.99
CA ARG A 46 -0.84 -6.86 -7.83
C ARG A 46 0.68 -6.72 -7.85
N LEU A 47 1.19 -5.49 -7.94
CA LEU A 47 2.63 -5.20 -7.93
C LEU A 47 3.24 -5.47 -6.55
N LEU A 48 2.55 -5.13 -5.47
CA LEU A 48 2.95 -5.45 -4.10
C LEU A 48 3.02 -6.95 -3.90
N ARG A 49 1.97 -7.70 -4.27
CA ARG A 49 1.95 -9.16 -4.16
C ARG A 49 3.06 -9.80 -4.99
N HIS A 50 3.30 -9.30 -6.20
CA HIS A 50 4.40 -9.76 -7.04
C HIS A 50 5.75 -9.48 -6.39
N SER A 51 5.96 -8.28 -5.84
CA SER A 51 7.21 -7.90 -5.15
C SER A 51 7.45 -8.75 -3.90
N LEU A 52 6.42 -8.96 -3.08
CA LEU A 52 6.46 -9.81 -1.89
C LEU A 52 6.80 -11.26 -2.27
N HIS A 53 6.22 -11.75 -3.37
CA HIS A 53 6.52 -13.09 -3.88
C HIS A 53 7.97 -13.21 -4.38
N LEU A 54 8.47 -12.21 -5.12
CA LEU A 54 9.85 -12.17 -5.61
C LEU A 54 10.88 -12.14 -4.49
N GLN A 55 10.54 -11.53 -3.35
CA GLN A 55 11.40 -11.50 -2.17
C GLN A 55 11.33 -12.77 -1.32
N GLU A 56 10.65 -13.82 -1.79
CA GLU A 56 10.40 -15.05 -1.04
C GLU A 56 9.74 -14.81 0.33
N LEU A 57 9.03 -13.69 0.50
CA LEU A 57 8.23 -13.40 1.68
C LEU A 57 6.96 -14.25 1.61
N ALA A 58 7.14 -15.53 1.90
CA ALA A 58 6.15 -16.58 1.74
C ALA A 58 4.93 -16.42 2.67
N LYS A 59 4.92 -15.41 3.54
CA LYS A 59 3.89 -15.18 4.57
C LYS A 59 3.44 -13.72 4.58
N HIS A 60 2.75 -13.29 3.52
CA HIS A 60 1.98 -12.05 3.58
C HIS A 60 0.56 -12.34 4.06
N GLN A 61 0.01 -11.48 4.92
CA GLN A 61 -1.37 -11.59 5.37
C GLN A 61 -2.16 -10.35 4.94
N LEU A 62 -3.33 -10.59 4.35
CA LEU A 62 -4.19 -9.52 3.85
C LEU A 62 -5.21 -9.18 4.92
N PHE A 63 -5.27 -7.91 5.28
CA PHE A 63 -6.23 -7.35 6.21
C PHE A 63 -7.14 -6.39 5.46
N THR A 64 -8.39 -6.32 5.89
CA THR A 64 -9.33 -5.27 5.50
C THR A 64 -10.02 -4.78 6.76
N ARG A 65 -10.31 -3.49 6.81
CA ARG A 65 -11.02 -2.90 7.94
C ARG A 65 -12.53 -2.92 7.77
N PHE A 66 -12.99 -3.03 6.53
CA PHE A 66 -14.32 -2.60 6.14
C PHE A 66 -15.14 -3.75 5.59
N ASP A 67 -16.10 -4.21 6.39
CA ASP A 67 -17.30 -4.88 5.90
C ASP A 67 -18.45 -3.86 5.86
N LYS A 68 -18.37 -2.95 4.89
CA LYS A 68 -19.37 -1.90 4.66
C LYS A 68 -19.52 -1.67 3.17
N ASP A 69 -20.57 -0.95 2.81
CA ASP A 69 -20.75 -0.49 1.45
C ASP A 69 -19.71 0.58 1.07
N GLN A 70 -19.35 0.57 -0.22
CA GLN A 70 -18.48 1.58 -0.82
C GLN A 70 -19.13 2.96 -0.74
N ALA A 71 -18.31 4.02 -0.63
CA ALA A 71 -18.83 5.38 -0.69
C ALA A 71 -19.42 5.68 -2.08
N HIS A 72 -18.75 5.22 -3.14
CA HIS A 72 -19.24 5.32 -4.52
C HIS A 72 -18.83 4.09 -5.33
N VAL A 73 -19.70 3.62 -6.23
CA VAL A 73 -19.31 2.67 -7.27
C VAL A 73 -18.93 3.47 -8.52
N ILE A 74 -17.71 3.31 -9.02
CA ILE A 74 -17.21 4.07 -10.18
C ILE A 74 -17.18 3.20 -11.44
N ASP A 75 -17.67 3.74 -12.56
CA ASP A 75 -17.41 3.18 -13.89
C ASP A 75 -16.04 3.68 -14.38
N HIS A 76 -14.99 2.86 -14.25
CA HIS A 76 -13.63 3.24 -14.68
C HIS A 76 -13.47 3.43 -16.19
N SER A 77 -14.41 2.97 -17.02
CA SER A 77 -14.38 3.25 -18.46
C SER A 77 -14.76 4.70 -18.78
N LYS A 78 -15.53 5.34 -17.89
CA LYS A 78 -16.03 6.71 -18.02
C LYS A 78 -15.50 7.66 -16.95
N GLY A 79 -14.95 7.14 -15.86
CA GLY A 79 -14.47 7.91 -14.71
C GLY A 79 -15.56 8.53 -13.85
N ILE A 80 -16.82 8.07 -13.96
CA ILE A 80 -17.97 8.67 -13.26
C ILE A 80 -18.61 7.67 -12.26
N PRO A 81 -19.25 8.16 -11.19
CA PRO A 81 -20.06 7.32 -10.33
C PRO A 81 -21.24 6.69 -11.07
N ILE A 82 -21.60 5.46 -10.67
CA ILE A 82 -22.82 4.78 -11.10
C ILE A 82 -23.85 4.93 -9.99
N GLU A 83 -24.85 5.78 -10.22
CA GLU A 83 -25.92 6.00 -9.25
C GLU A 83 -26.77 4.74 -9.02
N GLY A 84 -27.24 4.55 -7.79
CA GLY A 84 -28.09 3.42 -7.41
C GLY A 84 -27.38 2.06 -7.34
N GLN A 85 -26.07 1.99 -7.59
CA GLN A 85 -25.29 0.77 -7.38
C GLN A 85 -24.54 0.80 -6.05
N THR A 86 -24.60 -0.33 -5.36
CA THR A 86 -23.88 -0.56 -4.11
C THR A 86 -23.00 -1.79 -4.24
N ARG A 87 -21.78 -1.71 -3.71
CA ARG A 87 -20.86 -2.84 -3.56
C ARG A 87 -20.31 -2.84 -2.15
N ASN A 88 -19.88 -4.00 -1.68
CA ASN A 88 -19.31 -4.16 -0.34
C ASN A 88 -17.77 -4.20 -0.39
N VAL A 89 -17.11 -3.42 0.47
CA VAL A 89 -15.64 -3.28 0.49
C VAL A 89 -14.93 -4.60 0.77
N LEU A 90 -15.40 -5.44 1.68
CA LEU A 90 -14.82 -6.74 2.02
C LEU A 90 -14.93 -7.72 0.84
N VAL A 91 -16.11 -7.82 0.24
CA VAL A 91 -16.36 -8.70 -0.91
C VAL A 91 -15.48 -8.30 -2.09
N GLU A 92 -15.38 -7.00 -2.37
CA GLU A 92 -14.51 -6.49 -3.42
C GLU A 92 -13.02 -6.77 -3.11
N SER A 93 -12.56 -6.47 -1.90
CA SER A 93 -11.17 -6.72 -1.46
C SER A 93 -10.79 -8.20 -1.54
N SER A 94 -11.73 -9.11 -1.28
CA SER A 94 -11.55 -10.56 -1.41
C SER A 94 -11.20 -10.99 -2.83
N ARG A 95 -11.68 -10.26 -3.86
CA ARG A 95 -11.34 -10.54 -5.27
C ARG A 95 -9.85 -10.33 -5.55
N ILE A 96 -9.25 -9.27 -5.00
CA ILE A 96 -7.80 -9.00 -5.12
C ILE A 96 -7.00 -10.02 -4.32
N ALA A 97 -7.45 -10.29 -3.10
CA ALA A 97 -6.79 -11.21 -2.20
C ALA A 97 -6.72 -12.64 -2.74
N ARG A 98 -7.73 -13.05 -3.53
CA ARG A 98 -7.99 -14.47 -3.87
C ARG A 98 -8.14 -15.34 -2.61
N ALA A 99 -8.58 -14.70 -1.52
CA ALA A 99 -8.78 -15.25 -0.18
C ALA A 99 -9.70 -14.29 0.59
N ALA A 100 -10.27 -14.75 1.71
CA ALA A 100 -10.96 -13.86 2.64
C ALA A 100 -9.90 -13.06 3.43
N PRO A 101 -9.84 -11.72 3.30
CA PRO A 101 -8.97 -10.91 4.14
C PRO A 101 -9.45 -10.97 5.59
N LEU A 102 -8.51 -10.89 6.54
CA LEU A 102 -8.84 -10.80 7.96
C LEU A 102 -9.34 -9.39 8.32
N ASP A 103 -10.11 -9.26 9.41
CA ASP A 103 -10.45 -7.94 9.94
C ASP A 103 -9.19 -7.28 10.51
N LEU A 104 -8.92 -6.03 10.11
CA LEU A 104 -7.83 -5.23 10.66
C LEU A 104 -7.93 -5.09 12.19
N LYS A 105 -9.14 -5.14 12.76
CA LYS A 105 -9.32 -5.13 14.22
C LYS A 105 -8.63 -6.31 14.91
N SER A 106 -8.62 -7.49 14.29
CA SER A 106 -8.04 -8.69 14.88
C SER A 106 -6.54 -8.81 14.68
N LEU A 107 -5.91 -7.84 13.98
CA LEU A 107 -4.47 -7.84 13.78
C LEU A 107 -3.77 -7.52 15.10
N GLU A 108 -2.98 -8.44 15.62
CA GLU A 108 -2.11 -8.21 16.77
C GLU A 108 -0.67 -7.93 16.34
N LEU A 109 0.10 -7.25 17.20
CA LEU A 109 1.50 -6.91 16.90
C LEU A 109 2.35 -8.14 16.58
N GLY A 110 2.07 -9.29 17.20
CA GLY A 110 2.82 -10.53 16.97
C GLY A 110 2.51 -11.25 15.65
N ASP A 111 1.45 -10.86 14.96
CA ASP A 111 1.00 -11.56 13.75
C ASP A 111 1.89 -11.26 12.54
N VAL A 112 2.38 -10.01 12.45
CA VAL A 112 3.20 -9.52 11.33
C VAL A 112 4.33 -8.62 11.83
N ASP A 113 5.44 -8.59 11.09
CA ASP A 113 6.66 -7.85 11.39
C ASP A 113 6.64 -6.42 10.81
N ALA A 114 5.88 -6.19 9.75
CA ALA A 114 5.66 -4.88 9.14
C ALA A 114 4.25 -4.74 8.55
N LEU A 115 3.82 -3.49 8.32
CA LEU A 115 2.56 -3.18 7.65
C LEU A 115 2.76 -2.34 6.39
N ILE A 116 2.01 -2.69 5.34
CA ILE A 116 1.92 -1.93 4.10
C ILE A 116 0.50 -1.39 3.93
N PHE A 117 0.42 -0.09 3.63
CA PHE A 117 -0.78 0.61 3.22
C PHE A 117 -0.66 0.95 1.73
N PRO A 118 -1.29 0.16 0.85
CA PRO A 118 -1.44 0.48 -0.56
C PRO A 118 -2.20 1.79 -0.74
N GLY A 119 -1.96 2.41 -1.90
CA GLY A 119 -2.66 3.62 -2.29
C GLY A 119 -4.02 3.38 -2.92
N GLY A 120 -4.55 4.44 -3.53
CA GLY A 120 -5.87 4.45 -4.17
C GLY A 120 -6.84 5.35 -3.42
N PHE A 121 -7.96 5.69 -4.06
CA PHE A 121 -8.97 6.56 -3.44
C PHE A 121 -9.59 5.96 -2.17
N GLY A 122 -9.57 4.64 -1.99
CA GLY A 122 -10.02 3.99 -0.76
C GLY A 122 -9.22 4.42 0.47
N ALA A 123 -7.92 4.70 0.33
CA ALA A 123 -7.11 5.23 1.44
C ALA A 123 -7.54 6.64 1.85
N ALA A 124 -7.96 7.45 0.87
CA ALA A 124 -8.41 8.83 1.08
C ALA A 124 -9.91 8.97 1.44
N LYS A 125 -10.73 7.93 1.22
CA LYS A 125 -12.18 7.95 1.45
C LYS A 125 -12.69 6.99 2.53
N ASN A 126 -12.00 5.87 2.74
CA ASN A 126 -12.42 4.85 3.69
C ASN A 126 -11.49 4.77 4.90
N LEU A 127 -10.17 4.66 4.68
CA LEU A 127 -9.21 4.66 5.79
C LEU A 127 -9.08 6.05 6.44
N SER A 128 -9.43 7.08 5.68
CA SER A 128 -9.58 8.46 6.10
C SER A 128 -10.69 9.12 5.30
N ASP A 129 -11.07 10.34 5.66
CA ASP A 129 -11.96 11.21 4.87
C ASP A 129 -11.20 12.31 4.10
N PHE A 130 -9.89 12.13 3.85
CA PHE A 130 -9.01 13.10 3.19
C PHE A 130 -9.58 13.64 1.86
N ALA A 131 -10.22 12.77 1.05
CA ALA A 131 -10.82 13.17 -0.21
C ALA A 131 -11.95 14.20 -0.06
N PHE A 132 -12.53 14.31 1.14
CA PHE A 132 -13.63 15.22 1.46
C PHE A 132 -13.15 16.41 2.31
N ASN A 133 -12.26 16.17 3.27
CA ASN A 133 -11.88 17.15 4.30
C ASN A 133 -10.45 17.70 4.18
N GLY A 134 -9.63 17.20 3.24
CA GLY A 134 -8.27 17.69 3.01
C GLY A 134 -7.39 17.57 4.26
N ASP A 135 -6.69 18.65 4.62
CA ASP A 135 -5.82 18.70 5.81
C ASP A 135 -6.54 18.61 7.15
N LYS A 136 -7.88 18.77 7.16
CA LYS A 136 -8.74 18.55 8.34
C LYS A 136 -9.22 17.11 8.46
N LEU A 137 -8.56 16.17 7.79
CA LEU A 137 -9.00 14.78 7.77
C LEU A 137 -9.12 14.16 9.17
N THR A 138 -10.02 13.20 9.25
CA THR A 138 -10.13 12.19 10.29
C THR A 138 -9.78 10.82 9.71
N LEU A 139 -9.13 9.98 10.51
CA LEU A 139 -8.82 8.58 10.16
C LEU A 139 -9.88 7.66 10.75
N ASP A 140 -10.04 6.48 10.16
CA ASP A 140 -10.70 5.38 10.86
C ASP A 140 -9.93 5.09 12.16
N PRO A 141 -10.59 5.05 13.33
CA PRO A 141 -9.91 4.90 14.62
C PRO A 141 -9.07 3.62 14.74
N VAL A 142 -9.47 2.54 14.06
CA VAL A 142 -8.69 1.29 14.09
C VAL A 142 -7.44 1.43 13.23
N VAL A 143 -7.55 2.06 12.06
CA VAL A 143 -6.38 2.36 11.22
C VAL A 143 -5.39 3.23 11.97
N GLU A 144 -5.86 4.31 12.59
CA GLU A 144 -5.03 5.19 13.41
C GLU A 144 -4.36 4.44 14.56
N SER A 145 -5.10 3.61 15.30
CA SER A 145 -4.55 2.78 16.37
C SER A 145 -3.45 1.86 15.85
N LYS A 146 -3.70 1.10 14.77
CA LYS A 146 -2.71 0.15 14.25
C LYS A 146 -1.44 0.85 13.74
N ILE A 147 -1.54 2.02 13.12
CA ILE A 147 -0.35 2.78 12.71
C ILE A 147 0.46 3.20 13.94
N LYS A 148 -0.20 3.75 14.99
CA LYS A 148 0.46 4.16 16.23
C LYS A 148 1.06 2.98 17.00
N ASP A 149 0.35 1.86 17.06
CA ASP A 149 0.82 0.64 17.74
C ASP A 149 2.08 0.09 17.07
N PHE A 150 2.08 -0.01 15.74
CA PHE A 150 3.26 -0.49 15.00
C PHE A 150 4.44 0.49 15.10
N HIS A 151 4.20 1.79 14.95
CA HIS A 151 5.24 2.81 15.06
C HIS A 151 5.87 2.85 16.46
N SER A 152 5.06 2.85 17.52
CA SER A 152 5.55 2.87 18.91
C SER A 152 6.33 1.62 19.30
N ASN A 153 6.08 0.48 18.64
CA ASN A 153 6.83 -0.76 18.82
C ASN A 153 8.01 -0.92 17.83
N GLY A 154 8.34 0.14 17.08
CA GLY A 154 9.48 0.13 16.16
C GLY A 154 9.33 -0.86 15.01
N LYS A 155 8.09 -1.20 14.63
CA LYS A 155 7.80 -2.05 13.46
C LYS A 155 7.74 -1.20 12.20
N PRO A 156 8.39 -1.62 11.10
CA PRO A 156 8.39 -0.84 9.87
C PRO A 156 7.01 -0.68 9.23
N LEU A 157 6.79 0.49 8.63
CA LEU A 157 5.56 0.86 7.92
C LEU A 157 5.87 1.31 6.50
N ALA A 158 5.10 0.85 5.51
CA ALA A 158 5.18 1.35 4.14
C ALA A 158 3.86 1.95 3.66
N PHE A 159 3.94 3.08 2.97
CA PHE A 159 2.78 3.80 2.43
C PHE A 159 2.98 4.13 0.95
N CYS A 160 1.97 3.82 0.14
CA CYS A 160 2.04 3.95 -1.32
C CYS A 160 1.01 4.95 -1.87
N CYS A 161 1.39 5.70 -2.90
CA CYS A 161 0.54 6.69 -3.58
C CYS A 161 0.03 7.78 -2.62
N ILE A 162 -1.29 7.84 -2.34
CA ILE A 162 -1.90 8.82 -1.41
C ILE A 162 -1.85 8.37 0.06
N ALA A 163 -1.61 7.08 0.33
CA ALA A 163 -1.56 6.54 1.69
C ALA A 163 -0.56 7.21 2.65
N PRO A 164 0.57 7.84 2.20
CA PRO A 164 1.45 8.57 3.11
C PRO A 164 0.77 9.69 3.90
N ILE A 165 -0.40 10.17 3.47
CA ILE A 165 -1.20 11.14 4.26
C ILE A 165 -1.63 10.57 5.62
N LEU A 166 -1.82 9.25 5.71
CA LEU A 166 -2.15 8.57 6.96
C LEU A 166 -0.98 8.66 7.95
N ALA A 167 0.25 8.46 7.46
CA ALA A 167 1.46 8.61 8.25
C ALA A 167 1.65 10.07 8.69
N ALA A 168 1.42 11.03 7.79
CA ALA A 168 1.52 12.45 8.10
C ALA A 168 0.64 12.87 9.29
N LYS A 169 -0.59 12.34 9.35
CA LYS A 169 -1.54 12.64 10.43
C LYS A 169 -1.19 11.95 11.76
N THR A 170 -0.51 10.80 11.71
CA THR A 170 -0.37 9.91 12.88
C THR A 170 1.03 9.92 13.51
N ILE A 171 2.06 10.24 12.72
CA ILE A 171 3.47 10.19 13.14
C ILE A 171 4.07 11.61 13.03
N PRO A 172 4.24 12.33 14.15
CA PRO A 172 4.77 13.68 14.12
C PRO A 172 6.18 13.76 13.53
N GLY A 173 6.41 14.69 12.60
CA GLY A 173 7.72 14.92 11.99
C GLY A 173 8.21 13.80 11.06
N VAL A 174 7.34 12.87 10.66
CA VAL A 174 7.69 11.80 9.72
C VAL A 174 8.12 12.38 8.37
N SER A 175 9.19 11.83 7.81
CA SER A 175 9.64 12.17 6.46
C SER A 175 8.98 11.26 5.43
N ILE A 176 8.19 11.84 4.53
CA ILE A 176 7.44 11.08 3.51
C ILE A 176 7.56 11.72 2.14
N THR A 177 7.21 10.97 1.10
CA THR A 177 7.00 11.51 -0.24
C THR A 177 5.63 11.14 -0.77
N LEU A 178 4.98 12.11 -1.41
CA LEU A 178 3.77 11.95 -2.22
C LEU A 178 4.07 12.21 -3.70
N GLY A 179 5.33 12.52 -4.04
CA GLY A 179 5.70 12.95 -5.38
C GLY A 179 6.49 14.24 -5.43
N LYS A 180 6.17 15.10 -6.40
CA LYS A 180 6.68 16.46 -6.55
C LYS A 180 5.60 17.38 -7.12
N ARG A 181 5.90 18.67 -7.18
CA ARG A 181 5.07 19.67 -7.88
C ARG A 181 5.35 19.73 -9.38
N GLY A 182 4.37 20.22 -10.12
CA GLY A 182 4.46 20.58 -11.53
C GLY A 182 3.84 19.59 -12.51
N ALA A 183 4.12 19.81 -13.79
CA ALA A 183 3.50 19.06 -14.89
C ALA A 183 3.64 17.53 -14.71
N GLY A 184 2.51 16.82 -14.87
CA GLY A 184 2.43 15.36 -14.72
C GLY A 184 2.09 14.87 -13.30
N TRP A 185 1.88 15.78 -12.33
CA TRP A 185 1.52 15.46 -10.95
C TRP A 185 0.14 16.03 -10.60
N PRO A 186 -0.95 15.34 -10.99
CA PRO A 186 -2.32 15.86 -10.86
C PRO A 186 -2.79 16.03 -9.41
N HIS A 187 -2.04 15.51 -8.44
CA HIS A 187 -2.39 15.52 -7.02
C HIS A 187 -1.38 16.31 -6.17
N GLU A 188 -0.68 17.30 -6.75
CA GLU A 188 0.36 18.05 -6.03
C GLU A 188 -0.14 18.77 -4.75
N GLY A 189 -1.42 19.10 -4.66
CA GLY A 189 -2.02 19.69 -3.46
C GLY A 189 -1.95 18.79 -2.22
N SER A 190 -1.74 17.47 -2.38
CA SER A 190 -1.55 16.58 -1.23
C SER A 190 -0.24 16.84 -0.49
N LEU A 191 0.78 17.43 -1.16
CA LEU A 191 2.05 17.77 -0.52
C LEU A 191 1.85 18.89 0.52
N ASP A 192 1.04 19.90 0.19
CA ASP A 192 0.72 20.98 1.13
C ASP A 192 -0.07 20.46 2.33
N ALA A 193 -1.09 19.63 2.08
CA ALA A 193 -1.86 19.03 3.16
C ALA A 193 -0.99 18.18 4.09
N ALA A 194 -0.07 17.38 3.55
CA ALA A 194 0.85 16.58 4.36
C ALA A 194 1.80 17.45 5.21
N ASN A 195 2.30 18.57 4.68
CA ASN A 195 3.09 19.53 5.46
C ASN A 195 2.27 20.16 6.58
N SER A 196 1.03 20.59 6.30
CA SER A 196 0.11 21.15 7.31
C SER A 196 -0.21 20.17 8.45
N LEU A 197 -0.16 18.86 8.17
CA LEU A 197 -0.33 17.80 9.15
C LEU A 197 0.93 17.55 10.00
N GLY A 198 2.04 18.22 9.71
CA GLY A 198 3.30 18.11 10.47
C GLY A 198 4.28 17.08 9.94
N ALA A 199 4.10 16.59 8.71
CA ALA A 199 5.09 15.76 8.04
C ALA A 199 6.18 16.60 7.35
N ASN A 200 7.37 16.03 7.22
CA ASN A 200 8.45 16.58 6.40
C ASN A 200 8.32 16.02 4.99
N VAL A 201 7.65 16.75 4.08
CA VAL A 201 7.43 16.27 2.71
C VAL A 201 8.69 16.42 1.87
N VAL A 202 9.22 15.29 1.41
CA VAL A 202 10.38 15.25 0.52
C VAL A 202 9.90 15.11 -0.91
N GLU A 203 10.10 16.16 -1.70
CA GLU A 203 9.83 16.11 -3.13
C GLU A 203 10.85 15.22 -3.84
N LYS A 204 10.35 14.32 -4.68
CA LYS A 204 11.16 13.33 -5.36
C LYS A 204 11.04 13.48 -6.89
N ARG A 205 12.19 13.67 -7.54
CA ARG A 205 12.27 14.08 -8.96
C ARG A 205 11.85 12.99 -9.94
N SER A 206 12.08 11.72 -9.58
CA SER A 206 11.76 10.56 -10.40
C SER A 206 10.78 9.64 -9.68
N ASN A 207 10.03 8.89 -10.46
CA ASN A 207 9.13 7.85 -9.99
C ASN A 207 9.77 6.69 -9.25
N ARG A 208 11.03 6.37 -9.54
CA ARG A 208 11.83 5.39 -8.79
C ARG A 208 12.22 5.88 -7.40
N SER A 209 12.07 7.17 -7.15
CA SER A 209 12.51 7.78 -5.91
C SER A 209 11.44 7.58 -4.83
N LEU A 210 11.84 6.86 -3.79
CA LEU A 210 11.10 6.66 -2.55
C LEU A 210 11.69 7.55 -1.44
N CYS A 211 10.97 7.70 -0.34
CA CYS A 211 11.48 8.31 0.88
C CYS A 211 11.56 7.24 1.97
N VAL A 212 12.75 7.08 2.56
CA VAL A 212 12.98 6.26 3.76
C VAL A 212 13.24 7.21 4.92
N ASP A 213 12.40 7.14 5.94
CA ASP A 213 12.63 7.73 7.25
C ASP A 213 13.14 6.63 8.17
N GLU A 214 14.46 6.49 8.28
CA GLU A 214 15.09 5.46 9.13
C GLU A 214 14.76 5.66 10.61
N LYS A 215 14.60 6.91 11.05
CA LYS A 215 14.29 7.24 12.44
C LYS A 215 12.91 6.71 12.84
N ASN A 216 11.92 6.89 11.98
CA ASN A 216 10.56 6.43 12.21
C ASN A 216 10.26 5.04 11.61
N LYS A 217 11.23 4.43 10.90
CA LYS A 217 11.07 3.20 10.11
C LYS A 217 9.89 3.27 9.13
N VAL A 218 9.75 4.40 8.46
CA VAL A 218 8.67 4.63 7.47
C VAL A 218 9.26 4.67 6.07
N VAL A 219 8.65 3.92 5.15
CA VAL A 219 8.97 3.98 3.72
C VAL A 219 7.75 4.53 2.97
N SER A 220 7.95 5.46 2.04
CA SER A 220 6.88 5.95 1.18
C SER A 220 7.29 6.02 -0.28
N SER A 221 6.34 5.73 -1.17
CA SER A 221 6.53 5.82 -2.62
C SER A 221 5.34 6.53 -3.28
N PRO A 222 5.59 7.42 -4.27
CA PRO A 222 4.53 8.14 -4.97
C PRO A 222 3.68 7.23 -5.86
N ALA A 223 4.20 6.08 -6.32
CA ALA A 223 3.50 5.14 -7.21
C ALA A 223 2.67 5.81 -8.32
N PHE A 224 1.34 5.80 -8.25
CA PHE A 224 0.47 6.37 -9.29
C PHE A 224 0.07 7.85 -9.04
N MET A 225 0.72 8.57 -8.12
CA MET A 225 0.50 10.02 -7.91
C MET A 225 0.93 10.88 -9.13
N TYR A 226 1.53 10.26 -10.14
CA TYR A 226 1.93 10.88 -11.41
C TYR A 226 1.53 9.99 -12.59
N ASP A 227 1.37 10.60 -13.77
CA ASP A 227 1.01 9.89 -15.01
C ASP A 227 2.25 9.24 -15.66
N GLY A 228 2.73 8.17 -15.01
CA GLY A 228 3.95 7.47 -15.36
C GLY A 228 3.79 6.23 -16.22
N LYS A 229 4.91 5.76 -16.77
CA LYS A 229 4.91 4.43 -17.40
C LYS A 229 4.78 3.36 -16.33
N PHE A 230 3.96 2.34 -16.61
CA PHE A 230 3.63 1.29 -15.65
C PHE A 230 4.86 0.58 -15.06
N HIS A 231 5.89 0.32 -15.87
CA HIS A 231 7.12 -0.34 -15.38
C HIS A 231 7.86 0.52 -14.35
N GLU A 232 7.81 1.84 -14.45
CA GLU A 232 8.46 2.73 -13.50
C GLU A 232 7.71 2.77 -12.15
N VAL A 233 6.38 2.67 -12.20
CA VAL A 233 5.55 2.49 -11.00
C VAL A 233 5.83 1.13 -10.36
N HIS A 234 5.97 0.07 -11.15
CA HIS A 234 6.36 -1.25 -10.67
C HIS A 234 7.73 -1.23 -9.98
N ASP A 235 8.74 -0.63 -10.60
CA ASP A 235 10.07 -0.46 -10.01
C ASP A 235 9.97 0.28 -8.67
N SER A 236 9.17 1.34 -8.61
CA SER A 236 8.97 2.14 -7.40
C SER A 236 8.36 1.34 -6.25
N VAL A 237 7.29 0.59 -6.53
CA VAL A 237 6.63 -0.26 -5.55
C VAL A 237 7.56 -1.39 -5.10
N THR A 238 8.30 -2.01 -6.03
CA THR A 238 9.26 -3.07 -5.72
C THR A 238 10.36 -2.53 -4.79
N ASN A 239 10.92 -1.36 -5.10
CA ASN A 239 11.93 -0.72 -4.28
C ASN A 239 11.40 -0.33 -2.89
N MET A 240 10.15 0.12 -2.79
CA MET A 240 9.50 0.39 -1.50
C MET A 240 9.46 -0.87 -0.63
N VAL A 241 9.08 -2.02 -1.19
CA VAL A 241 9.09 -3.29 -0.44
C VAL A 241 10.53 -3.72 -0.11
N ASN A 242 11.49 -3.53 -1.01
CA ASN A 242 12.92 -3.80 -0.73
C ASN A 242 13.43 -3.00 0.47
N GLU A 243 13.14 -1.70 0.53
CA GLU A 243 13.55 -0.86 1.67
C GLU A 243 12.82 -1.24 2.95
N LEU A 244 11.52 -1.56 2.87
CA LEU A 244 10.76 -2.03 4.03
C LEU A 244 11.39 -3.29 4.65
N VAL A 245 11.80 -4.25 3.82
CA VAL A 245 12.42 -5.51 4.26
C VAL A 245 13.78 -5.28 4.90
N LYS A 246 14.54 -4.27 4.48
CA LYS A 246 15.82 -3.90 5.12
C LYS A 246 15.64 -3.32 6.52
N LEU A 247 14.44 -2.83 6.85
CA LEU A 247 14.11 -2.25 8.16
C LEU A 247 13.57 -3.27 9.17
N LEU A 248 13.31 -4.51 8.72
CA LEU A 248 12.93 -5.65 9.57
C LEU A 248 14.12 -6.10 10.43
#